data_AF-A0A948C620-F1
#
_entry.id   AF-A0A948C620-F1
#
_cell.length_a   1.000
_cell.length_b   1.000
_cell.length_c   1.000
_cell.angle_alpha   90.00
_cell.angle_beta   90.00
_cell.angle_gamma   90.00
#
_symmetry.space_group_name_H-M   'P 1'
#
loop_
_entity.id
_entity.type
_entity.pdbx_description
1 polymer ?
#
loop_
_entity_poly.entity_id
_entity_poly.type
_entity_poly.pdbx_seq_one_letter_code
_entity_poly.pdbx_strand_id
1 'polypeptide(L)' 'MEVGQIFEGKITRVEDYGVFVELPKKKTGLCHVSNLGKRYE' A
#
# COMPACT_ATOMS: atom_id res chain seq x y z
N MET A 1 -3.51 -11.09 12.43
CA MET A 1 -3.69 -10.53 11.07
C MET A 1 -3.67 -11.71 10.14
N GLU A 2 -4.76 -11.95 9.42
CA GLU A 2 -4.86 -13.07 8.47
C GLU A 2 -4.40 -12.60 7.08
N VAL A 3 -3.74 -13.50 6.35
CA VAL A 3 -3.29 -13.25 4.99
C VAL A 3 -4.52 -13.22 4.08
N GLY A 4 -4.68 -12.15 3.29
CA GLY A 4 -5.84 -11.97 2.38
C GLY A 4 -6.89 -10.95 2.85
N GLN A 5 -6.72 -10.37 4.04
CA GLN A 5 -7.62 -9.32 4.53
C GLN A 5 -7.38 -8.00 3.79
N ILE A 6 -8.43 -7.45 3.16
CA ILE A 6 -8.39 -6.16 2.47
C ILE A 6 -8.62 -5.06 3.50
N PHE A 7 -7.74 -4.05 3.50
CA PHE A 7 -7.87 -2.88 4.36
C PHE A 7 -7.96 -1.62 3.51
N GLU A 8 -8.87 -0.72 3.88
CA GLU A 8 -8.93 0.62 3.33
C GLU A 8 -7.93 1.50 4.09
N GLY A 9 -6.99 2.10 3.36
CA GLY A 9 -5.96 2.98 3.89
C GLY A 9 -5.82 4.24 3.05
N LYS A 10 -5.35 5.33 3.66
CA LYS A 10 -5.15 6.60 2.95
C LYS A 10 -3.71 6.67 2.44
N ILE A 11 -3.53 7.02 1.18
CA ILE A 11 -2.20 7.28 0.62
C ILE A 11 -1.66 8.56 1.27
N THR A 12 -0.54 8.45 1.99
CA THR A 12 0.11 9.58 2.66
C THR A 12 1.25 10.14 1.85
N ARG A 13 1.94 9.31 1.06
CA ARG A 13 3.04 9.75 0.20
C ARG A 13 3.20 8.85 -1.02
N VAL A 14 3.48 9.45 -2.17
CA VAL A 14 3.81 8.74 -3.40
C VAL A 14 5.20 9.20 -3.80
N GLU A 15 6.13 8.26 -3.92
CA GLU A 15 7.48 8.50 -4.44
C GLU A 15 7.71 7.59 -5.65
N ASP A 16 8.68 7.94 -6.50
CA ASP A 16 8.99 7.16 -7.71
C ASP A 16 9.34 5.70 -7.44
N TYR A 17 9.84 5.38 -6.24
CA TYR A 17 10.19 4.02 -5.83
C TYR A 17 9.08 3.29 -5.06
N GLY A 18 7.99 3.97 -4.68
CA GLY A 18 6.93 3.32 -3.91
C GLY A 18 5.85 4.25 -3.34
N VAL A 19 4.79 3.62 -2.85
CA VAL A 19 3.62 4.28 -2.27
C VAL A 19 3.54 3.97 -0.79
N PHE A 20 3.39 5.01 0.01
CA PHE A 20 3.11 4.93 1.44
C PHE A 20 1.62 5.05 1.67
N VAL A 21 1.06 4.03 2.32
CA VAL A 21 -0.35 3.94 2.67
C VAL A 21 -0.47 3.86 4.19
N GLU A 22 -1.24 4.75 4.78
CA GLU A 22 -1.56 4.70 6.20
C GLU A 22 -2.82 3.87 6.40
N LEU A 23 -2.68 2.81 7.19
CA LEU A 23 -3.74 1.89 7.55
C LEU A 23 -4.39 2.36 8.87
N PRO A 24 -5.69 2.08 9.07
CA PRO A 24 -6.33 2.28 10.35
C PRO A 24 -5.59 1.51 11.45
N LYS A 25 -5.52 2.09 12.65
CA LYS A 25 -4.71 1.65 13.82
C LYS A 25 -3.24 2.10 13.86
N LYS A 26 -2.92 3.28 13.30
CA LYS A 26 -1.55 3.86 13.30
C LYS A 26 -0.49 2.93 12.68
N LYS A 27 -0.90 2.12 11.70
CA LYS A 27 0.02 1.25 10.98
C LYS A 27 0.36 1.86 9.64
N THR A 28 1.62 1.77 9.25
CA THR A 28 2.11 2.27 7.97
C THR A 28 2.44 1.10 7.07
N GLY A 29 1.87 1.10 5.87
CA GLY A 29 2.21 0.19 4.78
C GLY A 29 3.10 0.90 3.77
N LEU A 30 4.19 0.26 3.37
CA LEU A 30 4.99 0.66 2.23
C LEU A 30 4.76 -0.36 1.12
N CYS A 31 4.40 0.13 -0.06
CA CYS A 31 4.29 -0.69 -1.26
C CYS A 31 5.36 -0.25 -2.26
N HIS A 32 6.34 -1.12 -2.52
CA HIS A 32 7.39 -0.82 -3.50
C HIS A 32 6.79 -0.83 -4.91
N VAL A 33 7.22 0.09 -5.77
CA VAL A 33 6.76 0.17 -7.18
C VAL A 33 6.98 -1.16 -7.93
N SER A 34 7.99 -1.93 -7.56
CA SER A 34 8.26 -3.28 -8.11
C SER A 34 7.18 -4.32 -7.77
N ASN A 35 6.42 -4.11 -6.69
CA ASN A 35 5.35 -4.99 -6.20
C ASN A 35 3.94 -4.41 -6.43
N LEU A 36 3.82 -3.17 -6.90
CA LEU A 36 2.58 -2.63 -7.43
C LEU A 36 2.27 -3.41 -8.72
N GLY A 37 1.49 -4.48 -8.56
CA GLY A 37 1.15 -5.40 -9.63
C GLY A 37 0.70 -4.61 -10.86
N LYS A 38 1.43 -4.79 -11.96
CA LYS A 38 0.99 -4.40 -13.30
C LYS A 38 -0.41 -4.97 -13.51
N ARG A 39 -1.43 -4.16 -13.30
CA ARG A 39 -2.80 -4.44 -13.73
C ARG A 39 -3.36 -3.19 -14.38
N TYR A 40 -2.68 -2.79 -15.45
CA TYR A 40 -3.32 -2.19 -16.61
C TYR A 40 -3.47 -3.34 -17.61
N GLU A 41 -4.59 -4.04 -17.53
CA GLU A 41 -5.25 -4.62 -18.71
C GLU A 41 -6.48 -3.76 -18.99
#